data_AF-A0A8S3YNP1-F1
#
_entry.id   AF-A0A8S3YNP1-F1
#
_cell.length_a   1.000
_cell.length_b   1.000
_cell.length_c   1.000
_cell.angle_alpha   90.00
_cell.angle_beta   90.00
_cell.angle_gamma   90.00
#
_symmetry.space_group_name_H-M   'P 1'
#
loop_
_entity.id
_entity.type
_entity.pdbx_description
1 polymer ?
#
loop_
_entity_poly.entity_id
_entity_poly.type
_entity_poly.pdbx_seq_one_letter_code
_entity_poly.pdbx_strand_id
1 'polypeptide(L)'
;MEKAAKSDNTSVSDKKPNNVSSHLWEKFKALEKRTNEVTQKSTEKRIKQLQQKVMDTVSKEFTSAEDKKALAKYDVKLVPETSLDKSAAESAAVDKSRAAASNTSAVDHLKDFLNINEHLQERDFSRPPPPTALENRINEAIKTGDFETAESLSDHLATREMSEKIVSAIEAKRFMEQQEVNVSSAKIKRKRKLNWGFEPKHRWETKGNM
;
A
#
# COMPACT_ATOMS: atom_id res chain seq x y z
N MET A 1 26.55 -44.63 22.76
CA MET A 1 25.32 -44.33 23.51
C MET A 1 25.58 -43.09 24.33
N GLU A 2 25.06 -41.94 23.91
CA GLU A 2 25.12 -40.71 24.72
C GLU A 2 23.87 -39.90 24.40
N LYS A 3 22.88 -39.94 25.30
CA LYS A 3 21.63 -39.20 25.19
C LYS A 3 21.74 -37.94 26.02
N ALA A 4 21.69 -36.79 25.36
CA ALA A 4 21.62 -35.48 25.97
C ALA A 4 20.31 -35.33 26.77
N ALA A 5 20.44 -34.97 28.05
CA ALA A 5 19.32 -34.62 28.91
C ALA A 5 18.72 -33.28 28.45
N LYS A 6 17.44 -33.31 28.07
CA LYS A 6 16.62 -32.11 27.84
C LYS A 6 16.19 -31.61 29.22
N SER A 7 16.57 -30.40 29.58
CA SER A 7 16.10 -29.71 30.77
C SER A 7 14.65 -29.28 30.57
N ASP A 8 13.71 -29.95 31.22
CA ASP A 8 12.33 -29.51 31.37
C ASP A 8 12.29 -28.31 32.32
N ASN A 9 12.00 -27.13 31.79
CA ASN A 9 11.87 -25.90 32.55
C ASN A 9 10.52 -25.26 32.26
N THR A 10 9.44 -25.95 32.61
CA THR A 10 8.06 -25.45 32.49
C THR A 10 7.17 -26.10 33.55
N SER A 11 6.95 -25.40 34.67
CA SER A 11 5.67 -25.39 35.42
C SER A 11 5.81 -24.65 36.78
N VAL A 12 6.19 -23.37 36.77
CA VAL A 12 6.09 -22.56 38.00
C VAL A 12 4.99 -21.52 37.81
N SER A 13 3.94 -21.66 38.64
CA SER A 13 2.88 -20.71 39.01
C SER A 13 1.66 -20.50 38.10
N ASP A 14 0.75 -21.48 38.08
CA ASP A 14 -0.70 -21.25 37.84
C ASP A 14 -1.48 -20.95 39.13
N LYS A 15 -0.82 -21.02 40.30
CA LYS A 15 -1.47 -20.78 41.59
C LYS A 15 -1.58 -19.29 41.87
N LYS A 16 -2.77 -18.85 42.27
CA LYS A 16 -3.06 -17.49 42.71
C LYS A 16 -2.14 -17.12 43.91
N PRO A 17 -1.43 -15.98 43.87
CA PRO A 17 -0.66 -15.50 45.02
C PRO A 17 -1.57 -15.12 46.19
N ASN A 18 -1.17 -15.47 47.42
CA ASN A 18 -1.98 -15.26 48.62
C ASN A 18 -2.34 -13.79 48.91
N ASN A 19 -1.53 -12.84 48.43
CA ASN A 19 -1.69 -11.40 48.69
C ASN A 19 -2.48 -10.64 47.61
N VAL A 20 -3.11 -11.34 46.66
CA VAL A 20 -3.82 -10.70 45.55
C VAL A 20 -5.31 -11.06 45.61
N SER A 21 -6.19 -10.08 45.36
CA SER A 21 -7.63 -10.34 45.24
C SER A 21 -7.93 -11.28 44.06
N SER A 22 -8.93 -12.16 44.18
CA SER A 22 -9.31 -13.11 43.11
C SER A 22 -9.58 -12.39 41.79
N HIS A 23 -10.35 -11.31 41.86
CA HIS A 23 -10.70 -10.47 40.73
C HIS A 23 -9.46 -9.86 40.03
N LEU A 24 -8.46 -9.43 40.79
CA LEU A 24 -7.22 -8.89 40.21
C LEU A 24 -6.38 -9.98 39.53
N TRP A 25 -6.35 -11.18 40.10
CA TRP A 25 -5.63 -12.32 39.52
C TRP A 25 -6.28 -12.81 38.22
N GLU A 26 -7.61 -12.88 38.18
CA GLU A 26 -8.36 -13.22 36.96
C GLU A 26 -8.12 -12.17 35.87
N LYS A 27 -8.15 -10.88 36.23
CA LYS A 27 -7.84 -9.79 35.28
C LYS A 27 -6.41 -9.88 34.75
N PHE A 28 -5.44 -10.25 35.60
CA PHE A 28 -4.05 -10.48 35.19
C PHE A 28 -3.93 -11.65 34.21
N LYS A 29 -4.55 -12.79 34.51
CA LYS A 29 -4.55 -13.95 33.61
C LYS A 29 -5.25 -13.67 32.28
N ALA A 30 -6.35 -12.92 32.30
CA ALA A 30 -7.02 -12.46 31.08
C ALA A 30 -6.11 -11.54 30.24
N LEU A 31 -5.32 -10.68 30.89
CA LEU A 31 -4.37 -9.80 30.22
C LEU A 31 -3.20 -10.60 29.61
N GLU A 32 -2.62 -11.54 30.37
CA GLU A 32 -1.56 -12.45 29.92
C GLU A 32 -2.01 -13.27 28.70
N LYS A 33 -3.24 -13.78 28.72
CA LYS A 33 -3.82 -14.48 27.56
C LYS A 33 -3.92 -13.57 26.33
N ARG A 34 -4.42 -12.33 26.49
CA ARG A 34 -4.52 -11.36 25.39
C ARG A 34 -3.15 -10.97 24.83
N THR A 35 -2.13 -10.78 25.67
CA THR A 35 -0.77 -10.45 25.20
C THR A 35 -0.15 -11.61 24.42
N ASN A 36 -0.36 -12.85 24.88
CA ASN A 36 0.12 -14.05 24.19
C ASN A 36 -0.59 -14.24 22.85
N GLU A 37 -1.91 -14.05 22.78
CA GLU A 37 -2.66 -14.12 21.53
C GLU A 37 -2.23 -13.05 20.52
N VAL A 38 -1.99 -11.81 20.95
CA VAL A 38 -1.52 -10.74 20.07
C VAL A 38 -0.11 -11.03 19.55
N THR A 39 0.77 -11.52 20.42
CA THR A 39 2.14 -11.89 20.05
C THR A 39 2.14 -13.06 19.07
N GLN A 40 1.35 -14.11 19.34
CA GLN A 40 1.19 -15.26 18.44
C GLN A 40 0.61 -14.85 17.08
N LYS A 41 -0.46 -14.06 17.07
CA LYS A 41 -1.05 -13.52 15.82
C LYS A 41 -0.04 -12.70 15.03
N SER A 42 0.81 -11.93 15.71
CA SER A 42 1.89 -11.16 15.06
C SER A 42 2.95 -12.08 14.44
N THR A 43 3.41 -13.10 15.18
CA THR A 43 4.41 -14.05 14.69
C THR A 43 3.88 -14.92 13.56
N GLU A 44 2.63 -15.37 13.65
CA GLU A 44 1.99 -16.16 12.59
C GLU A 44 1.81 -15.35 11.31
N LYS A 45 1.36 -14.09 11.42
CA LYS A 45 1.26 -13.19 10.26
C LYS A 45 2.63 -12.97 9.63
N ARG A 46 3.67 -12.76 10.44
CA ARG A 46 5.05 -12.61 9.97
C ARG A 46 5.56 -13.88 9.28
N ILE A 47 5.29 -15.05 9.84
CA ILE A 47 5.66 -16.35 9.25
C ILE A 47 4.95 -16.54 7.91
N LYS A 48 3.64 -16.28 7.83
CA LYS A 48 2.89 -16.36 6.57
C LYS A 48 3.41 -15.40 5.51
N GLN A 49 3.74 -14.17 5.88
CA GLN A 49 4.34 -13.19 4.96
C GLN A 49 5.71 -13.65 4.44
N LEU A 50 6.54 -14.22 5.31
CA LEU A 50 7.84 -14.77 4.91
C LEU A 50 7.67 -15.98 3.99
N GLN A 51 6.76 -16.89 4.30
CA GLN A 51 6.43 -18.03 3.45
C GLN A 51 5.94 -17.57 2.07
N GLN A 52 5.02 -16.62 2.01
CA GLN A 52 4.53 -16.06 0.75
C GLN A 52 5.67 -15.44 -0.06
N LYS A 53 6.50 -14.60 0.57
CA LYS A 53 7.64 -13.96 -0.10
C LYS A 53 8.63 -14.98 -0.66
N VAL A 54 8.90 -16.06 0.08
CA VAL A 54 9.76 -17.15 -0.39
C VAL A 54 9.12 -17.86 -1.59
N MET A 55 7.84 -18.21 -1.52
CA MET A 55 7.12 -18.84 -2.63
C MET A 55 7.07 -17.96 -3.89
N ASP A 56 6.86 -16.64 -3.73
CA ASP A 56 6.89 -15.68 -4.83
C ASP A 56 8.28 -15.61 -5.47
N THR A 57 9.35 -15.62 -4.65
CA THR A 57 10.73 -15.63 -5.18
C THR A 57 11.04 -16.92 -5.93
N VAL A 58 10.69 -18.09 -5.37
CA VAL A 58 10.85 -19.39 -6.03
C VAL A 58 10.08 -19.42 -7.35
N SER A 59 8.85 -18.90 -7.38
CA SER A 59 8.04 -18.88 -8.60
C SER A 59 8.59 -17.95 -9.70
N LYS A 60 9.30 -16.88 -9.32
CA LYS A 60 9.95 -15.95 -10.27
C LYS A 60 11.25 -16.49 -10.84
N GLU A 61 12.06 -17.17 -10.02
CA GLU A 61 13.36 -17.69 -10.44
C GLU A 61 13.21 -19.01 -11.23
N PHE A 62 12.27 -19.88 -10.87
CA PHE A 62 12.07 -21.18 -11.51
C PHE A 62 11.01 -21.12 -12.63
N THR A 63 11.39 -20.54 -13.76
CA THR A 63 10.52 -20.38 -14.95
C THR A 63 10.58 -21.57 -15.92
N SER A 64 11.68 -22.34 -15.93
CA SER A 64 11.85 -23.50 -16.80
C SER A 64 10.93 -24.67 -16.42
N ALA A 65 10.45 -25.40 -17.42
CA ALA A 65 9.59 -26.57 -17.21
C ALA A 65 10.31 -27.73 -16.49
N GLU A 66 11.64 -27.78 -16.58
CA GLU A 66 12.47 -28.79 -15.91
C GLU A 66 12.59 -28.48 -14.40
N ASP A 67 12.73 -27.22 -14.05
CA ASP A 67 12.81 -26.75 -12.67
C ASP A 67 11.49 -26.99 -11.90
N LYS A 68 10.36 -26.72 -12.57
CA LYS A 68 9.03 -27.01 -12.02
C LYS A 68 8.85 -28.50 -11.73
N LYS A 69 9.36 -29.38 -12.61
CA LYS A 69 9.35 -30.83 -12.40
C LYS A 69 10.30 -31.27 -11.29
N ALA A 70 11.43 -30.59 -11.12
CA ALA A 70 12.35 -30.85 -10.02
C ALA A 70 11.73 -30.46 -8.66
N LEU A 71 11.06 -29.31 -8.57
CA LEU A 71 10.36 -28.85 -7.37
C LEU A 71 9.20 -29.76 -6.96
N ALA A 72 8.48 -30.31 -7.94
CA ALA A 72 7.40 -31.28 -7.69
C ALA A 72 7.89 -32.57 -7.01
N LYS A 73 9.16 -32.97 -7.22
CA LYS A 73 9.75 -34.14 -6.54
C LYS A 73 9.97 -33.92 -5.03
N TYR A 74 10.06 -32.66 -4.61
CA TYR A 74 10.27 -32.28 -3.21
C TYR A 74 8.99 -31.75 -2.54
N ASP A 75 7.81 -32.09 -3.09
CA ASP A 75 6.50 -31.77 -2.52
C ASP A 75 6.21 -30.25 -2.39
N VAL A 76 6.92 -29.41 -3.16
CA VAL A 76 6.65 -27.98 -3.24
C VAL A 76 5.45 -27.75 -4.14
N LYS A 77 4.27 -27.63 -3.53
CA LYS A 77 3.02 -27.30 -4.23
C LYS A 77 3.02 -25.82 -4.63
N LEU A 78 3.57 -25.54 -5.82
CA LEU A 78 3.25 -24.32 -6.55
C LEU A 78 1.74 -24.39 -6.86
N VAL A 79 0.95 -23.46 -6.33
CA VAL A 79 -0.50 -23.44 -6.53
C VAL A 79 -0.80 -23.49 -8.03
N PRO A 80 -1.66 -24.41 -8.52
CA PRO A 80 -1.96 -24.48 -9.93
C PRO A 80 -2.83 -23.27 -10.31
N GLU A 81 -2.41 -22.51 -11.31
CA GLU A 81 -3.34 -21.71 -12.11
C GLU A 81 -4.25 -22.69 -12.85
N THR A 82 -5.47 -22.88 -12.35
CA THR A 82 -6.46 -23.66 -13.08
C THR A 82 -7.09 -22.83 -14.19
N SER A 83 -6.98 -23.42 -15.38
CA SER A 83 -7.80 -23.31 -16.58
C SER A 83 -7.75 -22.03 -17.40
N LEU A 84 -6.98 -22.06 -18.49
CA LEU A 84 -7.46 -21.75 -19.84
C LEU A 84 -6.66 -22.54 -20.88
N ASP A 85 -7.16 -23.71 -21.27
CA ASP A 85 -6.79 -24.36 -22.54
C ASP A 85 -8.01 -24.30 -23.48
N LYS A 86 -7.95 -23.39 -24.46
CA LYS A 86 -8.50 -23.52 -25.83
C LYS A 86 -8.46 -22.16 -26.54
N SER A 87 -7.41 -21.92 -27.32
CA SER A 87 -7.50 -21.60 -28.76
C SER A 87 -6.13 -21.15 -29.28
N ALA A 88 -5.39 -22.10 -29.83
CA ALA A 88 -4.34 -21.81 -30.80
C ALA A 88 -5.00 -21.41 -32.13
N ALA A 89 -5.66 -20.24 -32.15
CA ALA A 89 -6.18 -19.57 -33.34
C ALA A 89 -6.71 -18.15 -33.03
N GLU A 90 -6.08 -17.36 -32.14
CA GLU A 90 -6.51 -15.97 -31.92
C GLU A 90 -5.41 -15.06 -31.32
N SER A 91 -4.18 -15.15 -31.84
CA SER A 91 -3.03 -14.40 -31.32
C SER A 91 -2.96 -12.92 -31.78
N ALA A 92 -4.11 -12.27 -31.97
CA ALA A 92 -4.17 -10.84 -32.31
C ALA A 92 -5.22 -10.03 -31.52
N ALA A 93 -6.17 -10.67 -30.82
CA ALA A 93 -7.24 -9.98 -30.08
C ALA A 93 -7.09 -10.02 -28.54
N VAL A 94 -6.33 -10.96 -27.99
CA VAL A 94 -6.25 -11.23 -26.54
C VAL A 94 -5.35 -10.26 -25.78
N ASP A 95 -4.37 -9.63 -26.43
CA ASP A 95 -3.49 -8.64 -25.77
C ASP A 95 -4.22 -7.34 -25.40
N LYS A 96 -5.39 -7.07 -25.98
CA LYS A 96 -6.15 -5.84 -25.70
C LYS A 96 -6.99 -5.93 -24.42
N SER A 97 -7.47 -7.13 -24.04
CA SER A 97 -8.34 -7.31 -22.88
C SER A 97 -7.58 -7.39 -21.54
N ARG A 98 -6.36 -7.95 -21.54
CA ARG A 98 -5.48 -7.95 -20.35
C ARG A 98 -4.93 -6.56 -20.04
N ALA A 99 -4.62 -5.77 -21.07
CA ALA A 99 -4.26 -4.36 -20.91
C ALA A 99 -5.45 -3.54 -20.37
N ALA A 100 -6.67 -3.77 -20.87
CA ALA A 100 -7.87 -3.09 -20.40
C ALA A 100 -8.16 -3.32 -18.90
N ALA A 101 -8.00 -4.55 -18.40
CA ALA A 101 -8.19 -4.85 -16.96
C ALA A 101 -7.13 -4.21 -16.04
N SER A 102 -5.90 -4.00 -16.53
CA SER A 102 -4.87 -3.26 -15.78
C SER A 102 -5.12 -1.74 -15.78
N ASN A 103 -5.77 -1.23 -16.82
CA ASN A 103 -6.07 0.19 -16.96
C ASN A 103 -7.26 0.61 -16.09
N THR A 104 -8.24 -0.27 -15.85
CA THR A 104 -9.39 0.07 -15.00
C THR A 104 -8.97 0.32 -13.55
N SER A 105 -8.06 -0.48 -13.00
CA SER A 105 -7.55 -0.26 -11.64
C SER A 105 -6.72 1.02 -11.52
N ALA A 106 -5.92 1.35 -12.55
CA ALA A 106 -5.18 2.60 -12.60
C ALA A 106 -6.11 3.83 -12.60
N VAL A 107 -7.23 3.75 -13.34
CA VAL A 107 -8.27 4.79 -13.36
C VAL A 107 -9.01 4.85 -12.02
N ASP A 108 -9.30 3.72 -11.39
CA ASP A 108 -9.96 3.67 -10.08
C ASP A 108 -9.14 4.40 -9.01
N HIS A 109 -7.82 4.21 -8.99
CA HIS A 109 -6.94 4.93 -8.06
C HIS A 109 -6.82 6.43 -8.34
N LEU A 110 -7.11 6.89 -9.56
CA LEU A 110 -7.07 8.31 -9.90
C LEU A 110 -8.35 9.05 -9.50
N LYS A 111 -9.47 8.34 -9.33
CA LYS A 111 -10.76 8.95 -8.94
C LYS A 111 -10.66 9.75 -7.64
N ASP A 112 -9.90 9.24 -6.67
CA ASP A 112 -9.68 9.91 -5.38
C ASP A 112 -8.95 11.25 -5.55
N PHE A 113 -8.22 11.45 -6.65
CA PHE A 113 -7.39 12.63 -6.92
C PHE A 113 -8.05 13.68 -7.83
N LEU A 114 -9.18 13.37 -8.48
CA LEU A 114 -9.80 14.25 -9.47
C LEU A 114 -10.29 15.59 -8.87
N ASN A 115 -10.84 15.57 -7.65
CA ASN A 115 -11.48 16.75 -7.05
C ASN A 115 -10.75 17.26 -5.79
N ILE A 116 -9.54 16.77 -5.48
CA ILE A 116 -8.83 17.13 -4.24
C ILE A 116 -8.65 18.64 -4.11
N ASN A 117 -8.33 19.33 -5.20
CA ASN A 117 -7.99 20.76 -5.18
C ASN A 117 -9.17 21.69 -5.53
N GLU A 118 -10.38 21.17 -5.71
CA GLU A 118 -11.54 21.97 -6.14
C GLU A 118 -11.88 23.06 -5.10
N HIS A 119 -11.75 22.73 -3.82
CA HIS A 119 -12.00 23.65 -2.70
C HIS A 119 -10.97 24.80 -2.58
N LEU A 120 -9.80 24.67 -3.23
CA LEU A 120 -8.77 25.71 -3.24
C LEU A 120 -8.99 26.73 -4.37
N GLN A 121 -9.84 26.41 -5.33
CA GLN A 121 -10.23 27.35 -6.37
C GLN A 121 -11.27 28.31 -5.79
N GLU A 122 -10.80 29.35 -5.11
CA GLU A 122 -11.62 30.51 -4.79
C GLU A 122 -12.04 31.17 -6.11
N ARG A 123 -13.17 30.74 -6.67
CA ARG A 123 -13.82 31.46 -7.75
C ARG A 123 -14.56 32.63 -7.13
N ASP A 124 -14.22 33.83 -7.58
CA ASP A 124 -15.03 35.01 -7.32
C ASP A 124 -16.43 34.80 -7.89
N PHE A 125 -17.39 34.42 -7.04
CA PHE A 125 -18.78 34.22 -7.46
C PHE A 125 -19.47 35.53 -7.89
N SER A 126 -18.82 36.68 -7.68
CA SER A 126 -19.36 38.00 -8.05
C SER A 126 -19.33 38.26 -9.55
N ARG A 127 -18.43 37.63 -10.32
CA ARG A 127 -18.36 37.83 -11.77
C ARG A 127 -18.02 36.53 -12.48
N PRO A 128 -18.78 36.13 -13.51
CA PRO A 128 -18.39 34.97 -14.30
C PRO A 128 -17.05 35.22 -14.99
N PRO A 129 -16.22 34.18 -15.14
CA PRO A 129 -14.99 34.28 -15.92
C PRO A 129 -15.33 34.69 -17.37
N PRO A 130 -14.41 35.40 -18.06
CA PRO A 130 -14.60 35.69 -19.48
C PRO A 130 -14.69 34.37 -20.26
N PRO A 131 -15.55 34.29 -21.28
CA PRO A 131 -15.74 33.05 -22.02
C PRO A 131 -14.47 32.65 -22.76
N THR A 132 -14.21 31.34 -22.81
CA THR A 132 -13.07 30.81 -23.55
C THR A 132 -13.28 30.94 -25.06
N ALA A 133 -12.20 30.90 -25.84
CA ALA A 133 -12.30 30.96 -27.30
C ALA A 133 -13.18 29.83 -27.89
N LEU A 134 -13.22 28.68 -27.24
CA LEU A 134 -14.03 27.54 -27.67
C LEU A 134 -15.51 27.74 -27.35
N GLU A 135 -15.82 28.28 -26.17
CA GLU A 135 -17.17 28.72 -25.80
C GLU A 135 -17.71 29.81 -26.73
N ASN A 136 -16.85 30.76 -27.14
CA ASN A 136 -17.25 31.78 -28.12
C ASN A 136 -17.66 31.16 -29.46
N ARG A 137 -16.92 30.16 -29.94
CA ARG A 137 -17.26 29.44 -31.19
C ARG A 137 -18.55 28.63 -31.04
N ILE A 138 -18.78 28.00 -29.88
CA ILE A 138 -20.05 27.33 -29.58
C ILE A 138 -21.20 28.35 -29.64
N ASN A 139 -21.04 29.51 -29.00
CA ASN A 139 -22.03 30.57 -29.01
C ASN A 139 -22.28 31.13 -30.42
N GLU A 140 -21.25 31.24 -31.25
CA GLU A 140 -21.37 31.63 -32.66
C GLU A 140 -22.18 30.60 -33.46
N ALA A 141 -21.86 29.31 -33.34
CA ALA A 141 -22.58 28.22 -34.00
C ALA A 141 -24.07 28.19 -33.62
N ILE A 142 -24.38 28.38 -32.34
CA ILE A 142 -25.75 28.49 -31.83
C ILE A 142 -26.47 29.71 -32.43
N LYS A 143 -25.81 30.87 -32.51
CA LYS A 143 -26.40 32.07 -33.12
C LYS A 143 -26.69 31.88 -34.60
N THR A 144 -25.84 31.14 -35.32
CA THR A 144 -26.05 30.82 -36.74
C THR A 144 -27.08 29.72 -36.96
N GLY A 145 -27.47 28.97 -35.92
CA GLY A 145 -28.43 27.87 -36.00
C GLY A 145 -27.83 26.53 -36.43
N ASP A 146 -26.50 26.41 -36.41
CA ASP A 146 -25.80 25.16 -36.72
C ASP A 146 -25.57 24.37 -35.42
N PHE A 147 -26.52 23.50 -35.10
CA PHE A 147 -26.51 22.75 -33.84
C PHE A 147 -25.55 21.56 -33.86
N GLU A 148 -25.34 20.94 -35.03
CA GLU A 148 -24.44 19.79 -35.15
C GLU A 148 -23.00 20.19 -34.81
N THR A 149 -22.55 21.34 -35.33
CA THR A 149 -21.21 21.87 -35.01
C THR A 149 -21.11 22.33 -33.55
N ALA A 150 -22.16 22.93 -33.00
CA ALA A 150 -22.18 23.33 -31.59
C ALA A 150 -22.06 22.12 -30.64
N GLU A 151 -22.74 21.01 -30.94
CA GLU A 151 -22.65 19.76 -30.18
C GLU A 151 -21.24 19.17 -30.24
N SER A 152 -20.66 19.06 -31.43
CA SER A 152 -19.29 18.56 -31.61
C SER A 152 -18.26 19.39 -30.84
N LEU A 153 -18.39 20.73 -30.87
CA LEU A 153 -17.53 21.62 -30.12
C LEU A 153 -17.73 21.49 -28.60
N SER A 154 -18.97 21.25 -28.14
CA SER A 154 -19.27 20.99 -26.73
C SER A 154 -18.65 19.69 -26.23
N ASP A 155 -18.74 18.60 -26.99
CA ASP A 155 -18.09 17.33 -26.66
C ASP A 155 -16.57 17.47 -26.60
N HIS A 156 -16.00 18.25 -27.51
CA HIS A 156 -14.59 18.58 -27.50
C HIS A 156 -14.19 19.40 -26.26
N LEU A 157 -15.01 20.37 -25.85
CA LEU A 157 -14.80 21.13 -24.60
C LEU A 157 -14.81 20.21 -23.38
N ALA A 158 -15.82 19.34 -23.27
CA ALA A 158 -15.96 18.41 -22.16
C ALA A 158 -14.78 17.44 -22.08
N THR A 159 -14.33 16.91 -23.23
CA THR A 159 -13.16 16.03 -23.32
C THR A 159 -11.89 16.76 -22.86
N ARG A 160 -11.70 18.01 -23.30
CA ARG A 160 -10.56 18.83 -22.89
C ARG A 160 -10.56 19.08 -21.39
N GLU A 161 -11.67 19.55 -20.81
CA GLU A 161 -11.75 19.81 -19.37
C GLU A 161 -11.53 18.53 -18.54
N MET A 162 -12.06 17.39 -19.00
CA MET A 162 -11.80 16.10 -18.36
C MET A 162 -10.32 15.72 -18.43
N SER A 163 -9.65 15.97 -19.57
CA SER A 163 -8.23 15.70 -19.72
C SER A 163 -7.37 16.55 -18.77
N GLU A 164 -7.71 17.84 -18.59
CA GLU A 164 -7.04 18.73 -17.64
C GLU A 164 -7.20 18.24 -16.19
N LYS A 165 -8.40 17.75 -15.81
CA LYS A 165 -8.64 17.12 -14.50
C LYS A 165 -7.80 15.86 -14.29
N ILE A 166 -7.69 15.01 -15.32
CA ILE A 166 -6.86 13.79 -15.24
C ILE A 166 -5.38 14.14 -15.08
N VAL A 167 -4.89 15.13 -15.82
CA VAL A 167 -3.49 15.61 -15.70
C VAL A 167 -3.22 16.10 -14.29
N SER A 168 -4.09 16.97 -13.76
CA SER A 168 -4.01 17.47 -12.38
C SER A 168 -4.04 16.33 -11.35
N ALA A 169 -4.89 15.32 -11.54
CA ALA A 169 -4.98 14.17 -10.64
C ALA A 169 -3.68 13.33 -10.64
N ILE A 170 -3.07 13.12 -11.81
CA ILE A 170 -1.78 12.43 -11.93
C ILE A 170 -0.67 13.21 -11.22
N GLU A 171 -0.65 14.53 -11.38
CA GLU A 171 0.32 15.39 -10.68
C GLU A 171 0.15 15.35 -9.16
N ALA A 172 -1.09 15.42 -8.68
CA ALA A 172 -1.40 15.31 -7.25
C ALA A 172 -0.96 13.96 -6.66
N LYS A 173 -1.21 12.86 -7.39
CA LYS A 173 -0.75 11.53 -7.00
C LYS A 173 0.77 11.46 -6.89
N ARG A 174 1.49 11.91 -7.93
CA ARG A 174 2.96 11.95 -7.93
C ARG A 174 3.51 12.78 -6.79
N PHE A 175 2.87 13.91 -6.48
CA PHE A 175 3.25 14.77 -5.37
C PHE A 175 3.09 14.06 -4.02
N MET A 176 2.00 13.35 -3.80
CA MET A 176 1.79 12.56 -2.58
C MET A 176 2.85 11.48 -2.39
N GLU A 177 3.13 10.70 -3.44
CA GLU A 177 4.19 9.68 -3.41
C GLU A 177 5.55 10.29 -3.08
N GLN A 178 5.89 11.42 -3.71
CA GLN A 178 7.13 12.14 -3.42
C GLN A 178 7.19 12.67 -1.98
N GLN A 179 6.07 13.17 -1.45
CA GLN A 179 5.97 13.62 -0.07
C GLN A 179 6.17 12.49 0.93
N GLU A 180 5.62 11.31 0.69
CA GLU A 180 5.83 10.14 1.55
C GLU A 180 7.32 9.69 1.59
N VAL A 181 7.99 9.72 0.44
CA VAL A 181 9.43 9.45 0.32
C VAL A 181 10.26 10.51 1.08
N ASN A 182 9.89 11.79 0.95
CA ASN A 182 10.55 12.87 1.66
C ASN A 182 10.34 12.76 3.18
N VAL A 183 9.12 12.44 3.64
CA VAL A 183 8.80 12.26 5.06
C VAL A 183 9.51 11.04 5.64
N SER A 184 9.55 9.90 4.93
CA SER A 184 10.25 8.69 5.38
C SER A 184 11.77 8.91 5.47
N SER A 185 12.37 9.53 4.46
CA SER A 185 13.80 9.87 4.48
C SER A 185 14.12 10.90 5.58
N ALA A 186 13.25 11.89 5.81
CA ALA A 186 13.39 12.83 6.93
C ALA A 186 13.30 12.12 8.29
N LYS A 187 12.35 11.18 8.47
CA LYS A 187 12.25 10.35 9.69
C LYS A 187 13.53 9.54 9.92
N ILE A 188 14.11 8.94 8.89
CA ILE A 188 15.38 8.21 8.97
C ILE A 188 16.51 9.15 9.40
N LYS A 189 16.62 10.33 8.76
CA LYS A 189 17.63 11.34 9.12
C LYS A 189 17.48 11.83 10.56
N ARG A 190 16.25 12.07 11.04
CA ARG A 190 15.98 12.46 12.44
C ARG A 190 16.39 11.37 13.44
N LYS A 191 16.09 10.10 13.15
CA LYS A 191 16.53 8.97 13.99
C LYS A 191 18.05 8.89 14.12
N ARG A 192 18.80 9.15 13.05
CA ARG A 192 20.28 9.14 13.07
C ARG A 192 20.90 10.30 13.86
N LYS A 193 20.19 11.43 13.99
CA LYS A 193 20.69 12.65 14.66
C LYS A 193 20.33 12.74 16.15
N LEU A 194 19.63 11.75 16.70
CA LEU A 194 19.10 11.80 18.06
C LEU A 194 20.09 11.20 19.08
N ASN A 195 21.20 11.88 19.34
CA ASN A 195 22.19 11.52 20.37
C ASN A 195 21.85 12.13 21.75
N TRP A 196 20.57 12.20 22.10
CA TRP A 196 20.08 12.87 23.33
C TRP A 196 20.26 12.04 24.62
N GLY A 197 21.11 11.01 24.60
CA GLY A 197 21.45 10.29 25.82
C GLY A 197 22.29 11.18 26.73
N PHE A 198 21.89 11.32 27.99
CA PHE A 198 22.83 11.62 29.07
C PHE A 198 23.77 10.42 29.15
N GLU A 199 24.99 10.57 28.65
CA GLU A 199 26.05 9.59 28.84
C GLU A 199 26.46 9.66 30.31
N PRO A 200 26.16 8.64 31.16
CA PRO A 200 26.50 8.72 32.57
C PRO A 200 28.02 8.74 32.68
N LYS A 201 28.56 9.93 32.96
CA LYS A 201 30.00 10.11 33.16
C LYS A 201 30.46 9.11 34.22
N HIS A 202 31.45 8.28 33.91
CA HIS A 202 31.92 7.28 34.85
C HIS A 202 32.49 7.97 36.10
N ARG A 203 32.31 7.38 37.30
CA ARG A 203 32.65 8.01 38.60
C ARG A 203 34.10 8.52 38.71
N TRP A 204 35.02 7.98 37.91
CA TRP A 204 36.42 8.40 37.86
C TRP A 204 36.65 9.69 37.04
N GLU A 205 35.74 10.06 36.15
CA GLU A 205 35.81 11.30 35.36
C GLU A 205 35.18 12.51 36.08
N THR A 206 34.26 12.27 37.02
CA THR A 206 33.60 13.34 37.80
C THR A 206 34.41 13.75 39.04
N LYS A 207 35.40 12.95 39.45
CA LYS A 207 36.22 13.14 40.66
C LYS A 207 37.65 13.54 40.33
N GLY A 208 37.81 14.48 39.40
CA GLY A 208 39.11 14.97 38.95
C GLY A 208 39.09 16.47 38.72
N ASN A 209 38.64 17.25 39.71
CA ASN A 209 38.95 18.67 39.83
C ASN A 209 38.61 19.17 41.24
N MET A 210 39.46 18.83 42.22
CA MET A 210 39.62 19.52 43.51
C MET A 210 41.07 19.39 43.92
#